data_AF-A0A2U2BYV1-F1
#
_entry.id   AF-A0A2U2BYV1-F1
#
_cell.length_a   1.000
_cell.length_b   1.000
_cell.length_c   1.000
_cell.angle_alpha   90.00
_cell.angle_beta   90.00
_cell.angle_gamma   90.00
#
_symmetry.space_group_name_H-M   'P 1'
#
loop_
_entity.id
_entity.type
_entity.pdbx_description
1 polymer ?
#
loop_
_entity_poly.entity_id
_entity_poly.type
_entity_poly.pdbx_seq_one_letter_code
_entity_poly.pdbx_strand_id
1 'polypeptide(L)'
;MRYEELITELCEVIKETENDSIDIFENTEEISKVIDDLEIPRHKREKLGDFISNIYGLLQRQDLHRQKIERVVNFVCDKNDIDKSQYNIAPSAKTISVSEDSMSADDLEELIRQMQQ
;
A
#
# COMPACT_ATOMS: atom_id res chain seq x y z
N MET A 1 6.47 -24.21 -0.22
CA MET A 1 6.66 -23.06 0.68
C MET A 1 5.71 -23.26 1.85
N ARG A 2 6.16 -23.10 3.09
CA ARG A 2 5.25 -23.12 4.24
C ARG A 2 4.48 -21.80 4.31
N TYR A 3 3.26 -21.80 4.85
CA TYR A 3 2.45 -20.58 4.94
C TYR A 3 3.18 -19.46 5.68
N GLU A 4 3.98 -19.81 6.69
CA GLU A 4 4.77 -18.86 7.46
C GLU A 4 5.89 -18.19 6.64
N GLU A 5 6.51 -18.93 5.72
CA GLU A 5 7.54 -18.38 4.81
C GLU A 5 6.91 -17.39 3.84
N LEU A 6 5.75 -17.75 3.24
CA LEU A 6 5.00 -16.87 2.35
C LEU A 6 4.54 -15.59 3.05
N ILE A 7 4.02 -15.73 4.28
CA ILE A 7 3.57 -14.58 5.08
C ILE A 7 4.73 -13.67 5.43
N THR A 8 5.91 -14.23 5.74
CA THR A 8 7.12 -13.45 6.00
C THR A 8 7.51 -12.62 4.78
N GLU A 9 7.61 -13.25 3.60
CA GLU A 9 7.95 -12.55 2.35
C GLU A 9 6.93 -11.45 2.02
N LEU A 10 5.62 -11.71 2.20
CA LEU A 10 4.58 -10.70 1.97
C LEU A 10 4.72 -9.51 2.94
N CYS A 11 5.02 -9.77 4.21
CA CYS A 11 5.22 -8.70 5.20
C CYS A 11 6.47 -7.86 4.92
N GLU A 12 7.53 -8.48 4.41
CA GLU A 12 8.74 -7.77 3.96
C GLU A 12 8.41 -6.85 2.79
N VAL A 13 7.72 -7.36 1.76
CA VAL A 13 7.31 -6.55 0.60
C VAL A 13 6.38 -5.40 1.01
N ILE A 14 5.44 -5.62 1.94
CA ILE A 14 4.58 -4.55 2.48
C ILE A 14 5.42 -3.42 3.10
N LYS A 15 6.41 -3.76 3.93
CA LYS A 15 7.27 -2.79 4.60
C LYS A 15 8.19 -2.06 3.63
N GLU A 16 8.80 -2.78 2.69
CA GLU A 16 9.62 -2.18 1.64
C GLU A 16 8.80 -1.19 0.80
N THR A 17 7.59 -1.59 0.40
CA THR A 17 6.67 -0.72 -0.36
C THR A 17 6.28 0.53 0.44
N GLU A 18 6.10 0.41 1.75
CA GLU A 18 5.81 1.55 2.63
C GLU A 18 6.99 2.53 2.69
N ASN A 19 8.21 2.02 2.86
CA ASN A 19 9.42 2.84 2.86
C ASN A 19 9.61 3.57 1.52
N ASP A 20 9.47 2.85 0.40
CA ASP A 20 9.56 3.44 -0.94
C ASP A 20 8.50 4.54 -1.14
N SER A 21 7.29 4.34 -0.62
CA SER A 21 6.20 5.33 -0.72
C SER A 21 6.52 6.61 0.07
N ILE A 22 7.14 6.47 1.25
CA ILE A 22 7.62 7.60 2.06
C ILE A 22 8.70 8.37 1.30
N ASP A 23 9.70 7.66 0.76
CA ASP A 23 10.79 8.29 0.00
C ASP A 23 10.26 9.01 -1.25
N ILE A 24 9.29 8.43 -1.97
CA ILE A 24 8.65 9.09 -3.12
C ILE A 24 7.90 10.34 -2.68
N PHE A 25 7.18 10.29 -1.55
CA PHE A 25 6.47 11.44 -1.01
C PHE A 25 7.44 12.58 -0.68
N GLU A 26 8.49 12.30 0.10
CA GLU A 26 9.49 13.28 0.50
C GLU A 26 10.20 13.90 -0.70
N ASN A 27 10.64 13.07 -1.67
CA ASN A 27 11.24 13.56 -2.90
C ASN A 27 10.27 14.44 -3.71
N THR A 28 8.98 14.11 -3.73
CA THR A 28 7.96 14.90 -4.43
C THR A 28 7.73 16.25 -3.75
N GLU A 29 7.73 16.29 -2.40
CA GLU A 29 7.69 17.55 -1.64
C GLU A 29 8.90 18.44 -1.92
N GLU A 30 10.10 17.87 -1.91
CA GLU A 30 11.32 18.62 -2.21
C GLU A 30 11.33 19.16 -3.65
N ILE A 31 10.85 18.36 -4.62
CA ILE A 31 10.66 18.82 -6.01
C ILE A 31 9.69 20.01 -6.05
N SER A 32 8.58 19.96 -5.30
CA SER A 32 7.63 21.07 -5.23
C SER A 32 8.29 22.35 -4.70
N LYS A 33 9.09 22.25 -3.64
CA LYS A 33 9.84 23.40 -3.07
C LYS A 33 10.82 23.98 -4.08
N VAL A 34 11.59 23.13 -4.76
CA VAL A 34 12.53 23.57 -5.81
C VAL A 34 11.77 24.29 -6.93
N ILE A 35 10.61 23.77 -7.35
CA ILE A 35 9.80 24.43 -8.38
C ILE A 35 9.34 25.81 -7.91
N ASP A 36 8.92 25.96 -6.65
CA ASP A 36 8.53 27.24 -6.05
C ASP A 36 9.61 28.32 -6.15
N ASP A 37 10.88 27.93 -6.05
CA ASP A 37 12.02 28.85 -6.16
C ASP A 37 12.45 29.18 -7.60
N LEU A 38 11.95 28.46 -8.62
CA LEU A 38 12.36 28.67 -10.02
C LEU A 38 11.60 29.80 -10.73
N GLU A 39 12.33 30.67 -11.43
CA GLU A 39 11.72 31.64 -12.36
C GLU A 39 11.32 30.97 -13.69
N ILE A 40 10.16 30.30 -13.69
CA ILE A 40 9.58 29.67 -14.89
C ILE A 40 8.23 30.29 -15.28
N PRO A 41 7.86 30.24 -16.58
CA PRO A 41 6.54 30.69 -17.03
C PRO A 41 5.41 29.98 -16.30
N ARG A 42 4.38 30.72 -15.91
CA ARG A 42 3.23 30.25 -15.12
C ARG A 42 2.61 28.94 -15.64
N HIS A 43 2.36 28.84 -16.94
CA HIS A 43 1.76 27.64 -17.53
C HIS A 43 2.61 26.38 -17.37
N LYS A 44 3.94 26.50 -17.28
CA LYS A 44 4.83 25.35 -17.01
C LYS A 44 4.77 24.96 -15.54
N ARG A 45 4.73 25.95 -14.64
CA ARG A 45 4.57 25.75 -13.20
C ARG A 45 3.26 25.01 -12.89
N GLU A 46 2.14 25.47 -13.47
CA GLU A 46 0.84 24.82 -13.32
C GLU A 46 0.88 23.36 -13.80
N LYS A 47 1.48 23.11 -14.97
CA LYS A 47 1.65 21.74 -15.48
C LYS A 47 2.52 20.85 -14.60
N LEU A 48 3.55 21.38 -13.95
CA LEU A 48 4.35 20.63 -12.97
C LEU A 48 3.54 20.33 -11.70
N GLY A 49 2.72 21.29 -11.24
CA GLY A 49 1.78 21.09 -10.13
C GLY A 49 0.75 19.99 -10.42
N ASP A 50 0.26 19.90 -11.66
CA ASP A 50 -0.62 18.81 -12.09
C ASP A 50 0.09 17.45 -12.00
N PHE A 51 1.36 17.36 -12.41
CA PHE A 51 2.13 16.12 -12.29
C PHE A 51 2.37 15.73 -10.83
N ILE A 52 2.73 16.66 -9.97
CA ILE A 52 2.87 16.42 -8.52
C ILE A 52 1.55 15.92 -7.91
N SER A 53 0.44 16.58 -8.25
CA SER A 53 -0.90 16.18 -7.79
C SER A 53 -1.25 14.76 -8.24
N ASN A 54 -0.90 14.40 -9.48
CA ASN A 54 -1.08 13.04 -9.98
C ASN A 54 -0.22 12.02 -9.22
N ILE A 55 1.03 12.36 -8.86
CA ILE A 55 1.89 11.49 -8.04
C ILE A 55 1.25 11.23 -6.68
N TYR A 56 0.74 12.27 -6.00
CA TYR A 56 0.05 12.09 -4.72
C TYR A 56 -1.21 11.20 -4.86
N GLY A 57 -1.99 11.37 -5.93
CA GLY A 57 -3.13 10.49 -6.20
C GLY A 57 -2.72 9.03 -6.42
N LEU A 58 -1.59 8.78 -7.08
CA LEU A 58 -1.04 7.43 -7.26
C LEU A 58 -0.55 6.83 -5.94
N LEU A 59 0.18 7.60 -5.12
CA LEU A 59 0.63 7.17 -3.79
C LEU A 59 -0.55 6.81 -2.89
N GLN A 60 -1.62 7.62 -2.89
CA GLN A 60 -2.82 7.32 -2.13
C GLN A 60 -3.46 6.01 -2.57
N ARG A 61 -3.54 5.76 -3.88
CA ARG A 61 -4.08 4.49 -4.41
C ARG A 61 -3.17 3.30 -4.06
N GLN A 62 -1.86 3.47 -4.09
CA GLN A 62 -0.90 2.45 -3.68
C GLN A 62 -1.06 2.09 -2.20
N ASP A 63 -1.23 3.07 -1.31
CA ASP A 63 -1.46 2.80 0.10
C ASP A 63 -2.77 2.01 0.33
N LEU A 64 -3.84 2.31 -0.42
CA LEU A 64 -5.05 1.49 -0.39
C LEU A 64 -4.80 0.04 -0.80
N HIS A 65 -3.93 -0.21 -1.78
CA HIS A 65 -3.54 -1.57 -2.17
C HIS A 65 -2.70 -2.25 -1.08
N ARG A 66 -1.72 -1.55 -0.51
CA ARG A 66 -0.90 -2.04 0.61
C ARG A 66 -1.78 -2.47 1.79
N GLN A 67 -2.75 -1.65 2.18
CA GLN A 67 -3.73 -1.97 3.22
C GLN A 67 -4.60 -3.19 2.89
N LYS A 68 -4.99 -3.38 1.61
CA LYS A 68 -5.73 -4.58 1.19
C LYS A 68 -4.87 -5.84 1.36
N ILE A 69 -3.60 -5.80 0.99
CA ILE A 69 -2.67 -6.94 1.15
C ILE A 69 -2.46 -7.22 2.65
N GLU A 70 -2.27 -6.20 3.48
CA GLU A 70 -2.18 -6.37 4.95
C GLU A 70 -3.41 -7.08 5.53
N ARG A 71 -4.62 -6.80 5.01
CA ARG A 71 -5.84 -7.50 5.44
C ARG A 71 -5.84 -8.96 5.02
N VAL A 72 -5.38 -9.27 3.80
CA VAL A 72 -5.24 -10.66 3.33
C VAL A 72 -4.26 -11.41 4.23
N VAL A 73 -3.09 -10.82 4.52
CA VAL A 73 -2.09 -11.41 5.40
C VAL A 73 -2.67 -11.67 6.80
N ASN A 74 -3.38 -10.70 7.38
CA ASN A 74 -4.03 -10.87 8.67
C ASN A 74 -5.07 -12.00 8.65
N PHE A 75 -5.91 -12.07 7.62
CA PHE A 75 -6.92 -13.13 7.48
C PHE A 75 -6.28 -14.52 7.39
N VAL A 76 -5.22 -14.66 6.57
CA VAL A 76 -4.51 -15.94 6.43
C VAL A 76 -3.87 -16.35 7.76
N CYS A 77 -3.28 -15.41 8.50
CA CYS A 77 -2.72 -15.70 9.82
C CYS A 77 -3.80 -16.20 10.79
N ASP A 78 -4.93 -15.49 10.86
CA ASP A 78 -6.04 -15.82 11.77
C ASP A 78 -6.68 -17.19 11.44
N LYS A 79 -6.76 -17.57 10.16
CA LYS A 79 -7.34 -18.85 9.73
C LYS A 79 -6.42 -20.05 9.95
N ASN A 80 -5.11 -19.83 9.99
CA ASN A 80 -4.10 -20.89 10.08
C ASN A 80 -3.39 -20.93 11.44
N ASP A 81 -3.89 -20.19 12.44
CA ASP A 81 -3.30 -20.10 13.79
C ASP A 81 -1.82 -19.67 13.78
N ILE A 82 -1.47 -18.78 12.85
CA ILE A 82 -0.10 -18.24 12.71
C ILE A 82 0.03 -17.03 13.63
N ASP A 83 1.07 -17.02 14.47
CA ASP A 83 1.39 -15.86 15.30
C ASP A 83 1.78 -14.65 14.44
N LYS A 84 0.94 -13.62 14.46
CA LYS A 84 1.15 -12.37 13.71
C LYS A 84 1.89 -11.28 14.48
N SER A 85 2.18 -11.49 15.78
CA SER A 85 2.87 -10.51 16.62
C SER A 85 4.29 -10.19 16.11
N GLN A 86 4.93 -11.17 15.47
CA GLN A 86 6.27 -11.04 14.87
C GLN A 86 6.33 -10.10 13.65
N TYR A 87 5.21 -9.84 12.98
CA TYR A 87 5.20 -9.07 11.73
C TYR A 87 4.95 -7.57 11.93
N ASN A 88 4.55 -7.14 13.13
CA ASN A 88 4.23 -5.75 13.48
C ASN A 88 3.20 -5.10 12.52
N ILE A 89 2.22 -5.89 12.06
CA ILE A 89 1.15 -5.40 11.19
C ILE A 89 0.17 -4.60 12.05
N ALA A 90 -0.16 -3.37 11.63
CA ALA A 90 -1.04 -2.50 12.39
C ALA A 90 -2.42 -3.18 12.63
N PRO A 91 -3.02 -3.05 13.83
CA PRO A 91 -4.34 -3.58 14.13
C PRO A 91 -5.48 -2.90 13.35
N SER A 92 -5.20 -1.93 12.47
CA SER A 92 -6.17 -1.20 11.64
C SER A 92 -6.88 -2.07 10.58
N ALA A 93 -6.68 -3.39 10.61
CA ALA A 93 -7.70 -4.37 10.26
C ALA A 93 -8.98 -4.29 11.14
N LYS A 94 -9.16 -3.22 11.94
CA LYS A 94 -10.47 -2.81 12.48
C LYS A 94 -11.39 -2.44 11.33
N THR A 95 -12.06 -3.47 10.82
CA THR A 95 -13.36 -3.45 10.14
C THR A 95 -13.57 -2.18 9.31
N ILE A 96 -13.14 -2.19 8.05
CA ILE A 96 -13.76 -1.27 7.10
C ILE A 96 -15.20 -1.77 6.95
N SER A 97 -16.11 -0.96 7.49
CA SER A 97 -17.51 -0.88 7.12
C SER A 97 -17.74 -1.47 5.73
N VAL A 98 -18.68 -2.40 5.60
CA VAL A 98 -19.14 -2.95 4.32
C VAL A 98 -19.31 -1.82 3.31
N SER A 99 -18.29 -1.60 2.50
CA SER A 99 -18.30 -0.72 1.34
C SER A 99 -18.27 -1.64 0.13
N GLU A 100 -18.92 -1.26 -0.96
CA GLU A 100 -19.13 -2.09 -2.15
C GLU A 100 -17.82 -2.62 -2.80
N ASP A 101 -16.65 -2.09 -2.41
CA ASP A 101 -15.30 -2.55 -2.80
C ASP A 101 -14.63 -3.52 -1.79
N SER A 102 -15.35 -3.97 -0.76
CA SER A 102 -14.87 -5.01 0.16
C SER A 102 -14.97 -6.38 -0.51
N MET A 103 -13.82 -7.01 -0.76
CA MET A 103 -13.75 -8.36 -1.31
C MET A 103 -14.50 -9.32 -0.40
N SER A 104 -15.35 -10.17 -0.98
CA SER A 104 -16.06 -11.18 -0.22
C SER A 104 -15.07 -12.24 0.33
N ALA A 105 -15.47 -12.97 1.36
CA ALA A 105 -14.65 -14.06 1.90
C ALA A 105 -14.32 -15.10 0.82
N ASP A 106 -15.24 -15.33 -0.11
CA ASP A 106 -15.11 -16.29 -1.21
C ASP A 106 -14.07 -15.80 -2.24
N ASP A 107 -14.09 -14.51 -2.60
CA ASP A 107 -13.09 -13.91 -3.51
C ASP A 107 -11.67 -13.96 -2.91
N LEU A 108 -11.57 -13.82 -1.59
CA LEU A 108 -10.31 -13.88 -0.87
C LEU A 108 -9.74 -15.31 -0.86
N GLU A 109 -10.60 -16.31 -0.65
CA GLU A 109 -10.22 -17.72 -0.63
C GLU A 109 -9.78 -18.21 -2.03
N GLU A 110 -10.45 -17.74 -3.08
CA GLU A 110 -10.05 -18.02 -4.46
C GLU A 110 -8.70 -17.38 -4.82
N LEU A 111 -8.43 -16.15 -4.37
CA LEU A 111 -7.14 -15.49 -4.54
C LEU A 111 -6.01 -16.26 -3.85
N ILE A 112 -6.25 -16.70 -2.60
CA ILE A 112 -5.28 -17.53 -1.85
C ILE A 112 -4.99 -18.83 -2.59
N ARG A 113 -6.02 -19.48 -3.18
CA ARG A 113 -5.85 -20.72 -3.94
C ARG A 113 -5.00 -20.52 -5.20
N GLN A 114 -5.10 -19.37 -5.87
CA GLN A 114 -4.30 -19.05 -7.05
C GLN A 114 -2.81 -18.84 -6.71
N MET A 115 -2.49 -18.35 -5.51
CA MET A 115 -1.10 -18.13 -5.07
C MET A 115 -0.35 -19.42 -4.68
N GLN A 116 -1.04 -20.56 -4.57
CA GLN A 116 -0.47 -21.86 -4.17
C GLN A 116 -0.11 -22.78 -5.36
N GLN A 117 -0.37 -22.34 -6.59
CA GLN A 117 0.00 -23.02 -7.84
C GLN A 117 1.33 -22.50 -8.37
#